data_AF-A0A1Q4XL25-F1
#
_entry.id   AF-A0A1Q4XL25-F1
#
_cell.length_a   1.000
_cell.length_b   1.000
_cell.length_c   1.000
_cell.angle_alpha   90.00
_cell.angle_beta   90.00
_cell.angle_gamma   90.00
#
_symmetry.space_group_name_H-M   'P 1'
#
loop_
_entity.id
_entity.type
_entity.pdbx_description
1 polymer ?
#
loop_
_entity_poly.entity_id
_entity_poly.type
_entity_poly.pdbx_seq_one_letter_code
_entity_poly.pdbx_strand_id
1 'polypeptide(L)'
;MVDEFRTAFQELIDASVATDPQHFPTAVHKVYLLASQIPVSERELALEALAPLLSGDHAAPGIIADLSVVAGALVEMGTDPGPTGVEVLHRLRIMGKGAIVFARAWERTGGGPPPDPDTVTADAETRVATDLGPDAPSATMCWWTIRRHGLAAKTMLSEASVRAHLRRTPSLHAELVAIANQLSDLLTEFDEIRALLHMAEATSALVLDRRSRRAFRVLFDGIGDNFQLHTLLADALIGPQRQGLPGDPPDPRWVTAFRDGTPDPDAQTVRGWWNLVAHDGTWVWNEGAPAQIPTIDGEHVLVLDEQPYPRSWNAARRHPQVRGWLEIESELDAEEAALWWERIAPAEPAIPSADTQEDYPPLPEPVVLQTEDTPQADRVRTFLTDLTEEAPASEDTPDPEDTPVSEDAPAPTALIPVVAPPPTQPDPEPVQESTRESPPEPARQAPPAPGTAPGNAFLPPLPQGVSKSANWGPTWR
;
A
#
# COMPACT_ATOMS: atom_id res chain seq x y z
N MET A 1 22.85 24.76 7.44
CA MET A 1 21.68 23.92 7.11
C MET A 1 22.07 22.44 6.98
N VAL A 2 22.97 22.04 6.07
CA VAL A 2 23.42 20.62 5.99
C VAL A 2 24.04 20.11 7.29
N ASP A 3 25.01 20.83 7.87
CA ASP A 3 25.64 20.40 9.14
C ASP A 3 24.64 20.35 10.30
N GLU A 4 23.66 21.24 10.30
CA GLU A 4 22.60 21.29 11.32
C GLU A 4 21.65 20.10 11.18
N PHE A 5 21.30 19.72 9.95
CA PHE A 5 20.53 18.52 9.66
C PHE A 5 21.28 17.26 10.07
N ARG A 6 22.56 17.13 9.70
CA ARG A 6 23.40 15.99 10.11
C ARG A 6 23.49 15.89 11.63
N THR A 7 23.65 17.02 12.32
CA THR A 7 23.66 17.06 13.79
C THR A 7 22.30 16.63 14.36
N ALA A 8 21.20 17.15 13.83
CA ALA A 8 19.85 16.76 14.24
C ALA A 8 19.57 15.26 14.02
N PHE A 9 20.09 14.71 12.92
CA PHE A 9 19.93 13.30 12.59
C PHE A 9 20.78 12.41 13.49
N GLN A 10 22.00 12.84 13.83
CA GLN A 10 22.81 12.14 14.83
C GLN A 10 22.13 12.17 16.21
N GLU A 11 21.59 13.32 16.63
CA GLU A 11 20.80 13.45 17.86
C GLU A 11 19.60 12.49 17.86
N LEU A 12 18.94 12.33 16.70
CA LEU A 12 17.85 11.37 16.53
C LEU A 12 18.33 9.92 16.72
N ILE A 13 19.43 9.53 16.07
CA ILE A 13 20.02 8.19 16.20
C ILE A 13 20.42 7.92 17.65
N ASP A 14 21.12 8.85 18.29
CA ASP A 14 21.60 8.72 19.65
C ASP A 14 20.43 8.58 20.64
N ALA A 15 19.40 9.42 20.51
CA ALA A 15 18.19 9.34 21.32
C ALA A 15 17.41 8.02 21.10
N SER A 16 17.43 7.50 19.87
CA SER A 16 16.79 6.22 19.54
C SER A 16 17.48 5.05 20.24
N VAL A 17 18.82 4.98 20.15
CA VAL A 17 19.63 3.91 20.76
C VAL A 17 19.57 3.99 22.29
N ALA A 18 19.58 5.21 22.85
CA ALA A 18 19.42 5.40 24.29
C ALA A 18 17.98 5.08 24.77
N THR A 19 17.03 4.89 23.86
CA THR A 19 15.60 4.75 24.19
C THR A 19 15.12 5.93 25.05
N ASP A 20 15.53 7.16 24.70
CA ASP A 20 15.25 8.36 25.49
C ASP A 20 13.90 8.98 25.10
N PRO A 21 12.84 8.81 25.92
CA PRO A 21 11.50 9.29 25.57
C PRO A 21 11.37 10.82 25.63
N GLN A 22 12.30 11.53 26.25
CA GLN A 22 12.25 13.00 26.38
C GLN A 22 12.89 13.68 25.17
N HIS A 23 14.04 13.18 24.73
CA HIS A 23 14.80 13.82 23.66
C HIS A 23 14.41 13.33 22.27
N PHE A 24 13.95 12.08 22.12
CA PHE A 24 13.59 11.51 20.84
C PHE A 24 12.50 12.31 20.08
N PRO A 25 11.37 12.74 20.69
CA PRO A 25 10.35 13.51 19.98
C PRO A 25 10.86 14.86 19.45
N THR A 26 11.71 15.52 20.24
CA THR A 26 12.32 16.80 19.85
C THR A 26 13.29 16.61 18.69
N ALA A 27 14.09 15.53 18.70
CA ALA A 27 15.00 15.20 17.60
C ALA A 27 14.23 14.87 16.31
N VAL A 28 13.16 14.06 16.40
CA VAL A 28 12.26 13.79 15.27
C VAL A 28 11.72 15.08 14.66
N HIS A 29 11.16 15.97 15.49
CA HIS A 29 10.61 17.24 15.01
C HIS A 29 11.65 18.11 14.30
N LYS A 30 12.88 18.18 14.84
CA LYS A 30 13.98 18.94 14.25
C LYS A 30 14.37 18.39 12.87
N VAL A 31 14.45 17.07 12.72
CA VAL A 31 14.70 16.41 11.42
C VAL A 31 13.61 16.78 10.40
N TYR A 32 12.34 16.71 10.79
CA TYR A 32 11.22 17.08 9.90
C TYR A 32 11.29 18.53 9.39
N LEU A 33 11.59 19.49 10.27
CA LEU A 33 11.68 20.90 9.90
C LEU A 33 12.82 21.19 8.93
N LEU A 34 13.92 20.45 9.06
CA LEU A 34 15.12 20.66 8.26
C LEU A 34 15.04 19.90 6.92
N ALA A 35 14.49 18.69 6.89
CA ALA A 35 14.58 17.76 5.77
C ALA A 35 14.17 18.37 4.40
N SER A 36 13.10 19.15 4.34
CA SER A 36 12.61 19.76 3.08
C SER A 36 13.58 20.77 2.45
N GLN A 37 14.54 21.27 3.22
CA GLN A 37 15.50 22.31 2.81
C GLN A 37 16.87 21.72 2.44
N ILE A 38 17.02 20.39 2.53
CA ILE A 38 18.29 19.68 2.39
C ILE A 38 18.35 18.96 1.05
N PRO A 39 19.51 18.95 0.35
CA PRO A 39 19.68 18.22 -0.90
C PRO A 39 19.29 16.75 -0.78
N VAL A 40 18.73 16.17 -1.85
CA VAL A 40 18.29 14.76 -1.88
C VAL A 40 19.41 13.81 -1.44
N SER A 41 20.64 14.02 -1.92
CA SER A 41 21.80 13.18 -1.57
C SER A 41 22.10 13.12 -0.07
N GLU A 42 21.86 14.21 0.67
CA GLU A 42 22.05 14.22 2.12
C GLU A 42 20.91 13.51 2.86
N ARG A 43 19.69 13.55 2.31
CA ARG A 43 18.55 12.78 2.82
C ARG A 43 18.70 11.30 2.55
N GLU A 44 19.28 10.91 1.41
CA GLU A 44 19.61 9.53 1.08
C GLU A 44 20.59 8.95 2.11
N LEU A 45 21.67 9.67 2.43
CA LEU A 45 22.62 9.26 3.47
C LEU A 45 21.97 9.11 4.85
N ALA A 46 21.09 10.05 5.20
CA ALA A 46 20.34 9.97 6.45
C ALA A 46 19.40 8.76 6.47
N LEU A 47 18.68 8.51 5.38
CA LEU A 47 17.78 7.37 5.26
C LEU A 47 18.54 6.03 5.32
N GLU A 48 19.70 5.94 4.66
CA GLU A 48 20.59 4.77 4.72
C GLU A 48 21.05 4.48 6.16
N ALA A 49 21.36 5.53 6.92
CA ALA A 49 21.76 5.41 8.33
C ALA A 49 20.65 4.84 9.24
N LEU A 50 19.38 4.84 8.82
CA LEU A 50 18.30 4.20 9.56
C LEU A 50 18.24 2.68 9.36
N ALA A 51 18.80 2.14 8.27
CA ALA A 51 18.68 0.71 7.97
C ALA A 51 19.22 -0.19 9.11
N PRO A 52 20.40 0.06 9.73
CA PRO A 52 20.89 -0.76 10.85
C PRO A 52 20.01 -0.67 12.11
N LEU A 53 19.39 0.48 12.36
CA LEU A 53 18.46 0.65 13.48
C LEU A 53 17.16 -0.12 13.23
N LEU A 54 16.68 -0.09 12.00
CA LEU A 54 15.48 -0.79 11.58
C LEU A 54 15.72 -2.30 11.41
N SER A 55 16.93 -2.79 11.19
CA SER A 55 17.19 -4.23 11.09
C SER A 55 17.51 -4.90 12.43
N GLY A 56 18.05 -4.15 13.41
CA GLY A 56 18.43 -4.69 14.73
C GLY A 56 17.44 -4.40 15.86
N ASP A 57 17.57 -5.08 17.00
CA ASP A 57 16.66 -4.91 18.15
C ASP A 57 17.16 -3.88 19.18
N HIS A 58 17.78 -2.79 18.68
CA HIS A 58 18.52 -1.83 19.50
C HIS A 58 17.65 -0.72 20.12
N ALA A 59 16.37 -0.62 19.75
CA ALA A 59 15.47 0.42 20.25
C ALA A 59 14.09 -0.14 20.60
N ALA A 60 13.37 0.56 21.47
CA ALA A 60 12.01 0.19 21.84
C ALA A 60 11.07 0.12 20.61
N PRO A 61 10.08 -0.80 20.56
CA PRO A 61 9.20 -0.96 19.41
C PRO A 61 8.48 0.34 18.98
N GLY A 62 8.10 1.21 19.94
CA GLY A 62 7.51 2.51 19.64
C GLY A 62 8.46 3.43 18.87
N ILE A 63 9.74 3.50 19.28
CA ILE A 63 10.78 4.28 18.61
C ILE A 63 11.01 3.74 17.19
N ILE A 64 11.08 2.42 17.03
CA ILE A 64 11.24 1.78 15.71
C ILE A 64 10.06 2.09 14.77
N ALA A 65 8.84 2.15 15.31
CA ALA A 65 7.66 2.56 14.55
C ALA A 65 7.77 4.02 14.08
N ASP A 66 8.22 4.93 14.96
CA ASP A 66 8.38 6.35 14.60
C ASP A 66 9.55 6.58 13.63
N LEU A 67 10.66 5.85 13.78
CA LEU A 67 11.75 5.86 12.80
C LEU A 67 11.29 5.36 11.43
N SER A 68 10.38 4.38 11.39
CA SER A 68 9.77 3.94 10.12
C SER A 68 8.96 5.06 9.48
N VAL A 69 8.23 5.86 10.27
CA VAL A 69 7.46 7.01 9.78
C VAL A 69 8.39 8.14 9.31
N VAL A 70 9.51 8.38 10.00
CA VAL A 70 10.55 9.33 9.54
C VAL A 70 11.12 8.87 8.20
N ALA A 71 11.44 7.58 8.05
CA ALA A 71 11.90 7.01 6.79
C ALA A 71 10.87 7.22 5.66
N GLY A 72 9.59 6.92 5.92
CA GLY A 72 8.49 7.19 5.01
C GLY A 72 8.44 8.65 4.57
N ALA A 73 8.46 9.58 5.51
CA ALA A 73 8.38 11.00 5.18
C ALA A 73 9.56 11.51 4.34
N LEU A 74 10.78 10.99 4.56
CA LEU A 74 11.92 11.32 3.71
C LEU A 74 11.68 10.87 2.26
N VAL A 75 11.11 9.67 2.06
CA VAL A 75 10.74 9.14 0.75
C VAL A 75 9.63 9.96 0.10
N GLU A 76 8.60 10.37 0.84
CA GLU A 76 7.54 11.26 0.33
C GLU A 76 8.08 12.60 -0.19
N MET A 77 9.20 13.07 0.38
CA MET A 77 9.89 14.27 -0.10
C MET A 77 10.79 13.99 -1.34
N GLY A 78 10.71 12.80 -1.95
CA GLY A 78 11.46 12.40 -3.14
C GLY A 78 12.85 11.82 -2.87
N THR A 79 13.08 11.21 -1.71
CA THR A 79 14.33 10.51 -1.39
C THR A 79 14.22 9.04 -1.84
N ASP A 80 15.23 8.49 -2.51
CA ASP A 80 15.22 7.06 -2.86
C ASP A 80 15.24 6.18 -1.59
N PRO A 81 14.33 5.20 -1.44
CA PRO A 81 14.23 4.37 -0.24
C PRO A 81 15.45 3.48 0.02
N GLY A 82 16.25 3.16 -1.00
CA GLY A 82 17.42 2.30 -0.87
C GLY A 82 17.15 0.98 -0.13
N PRO A 83 18.14 0.47 0.63
CA PRO A 83 17.96 -0.71 1.49
C PRO A 83 16.95 -0.49 2.63
N THR A 84 16.82 0.75 3.11
CA THR A 84 15.94 1.09 4.24
C THR A 84 14.47 0.78 3.95
N GLY A 85 14.03 0.96 2.70
CA GLY A 85 12.67 0.57 2.30
C GLY A 85 12.38 -0.91 2.50
N VAL A 86 13.36 -1.80 2.27
CA VAL A 86 13.22 -3.24 2.50
C VAL A 86 13.14 -3.55 3.99
N GLU A 87 13.95 -2.89 4.82
CA GLU A 87 13.91 -3.07 6.28
C GLU A 87 12.57 -2.63 6.90
N VAL A 88 11.95 -1.57 6.37
CA VAL A 88 10.59 -1.18 6.76
C VAL A 88 9.58 -2.30 6.45
N LEU A 89 9.70 -2.97 5.30
CA LEU A 89 8.83 -4.12 4.98
C LEU A 89 9.08 -5.32 5.89
N HIS A 90 10.33 -5.57 6.27
CA HIS A 90 10.65 -6.59 7.27
C HIS A 90 10.05 -6.27 8.64
N ARG A 91 10.04 -5.01 9.06
CA ARG A 91 9.35 -4.58 10.28
C ARG A 91 7.85 -4.72 10.18
N LEU A 92 7.25 -4.32 9.06
CA LEU A 92 5.82 -4.55 8.81
C LEU A 92 5.46 -6.04 8.94
N ARG A 93 6.29 -6.94 8.39
CA ARG A 93 6.07 -8.38 8.51
C ARG A 93 6.06 -8.85 9.97
N ILE A 94 7.05 -8.43 10.77
CA ILE A 94 7.16 -8.85 12.18
C ILE A 94 5.98 -8.31 12.99
N MET A 95 5.75 -7.01 12.90
CA MET A 95 4.70 -6.33 13.66
C MET A 95 3.31 -6.76 13.21
N GLY A 96 3.10 -6.97 11.92
CA GLY A 96 1.84 -7.45 11.36
C GLY A 96 1.46 -8.84 11.87
N LYS A 97 2.42 -9.77 11.97
CA LYS A 97 2.17 -11.09 12.58
C LYS A 97 1.72 -10.96 14.04
N GLY A 98 2.38 -10.11 14.83
CA GLY A 98 2.00 -9.87 16.22
C GLY A 98 0.63 -9.18 16.35
N ALA A 99 0.33 -8.22 15.48
CA ALA A 99 -0.96 -7.53 15.43
C ALA A 99 -2.11 -8.49 15.09
N ILE A 100 -1.89 -9.45 14.19
CA ILE A 100 -2.86 -10.52 13.89
C ILE A 100 -3.10 -11.41 15.10
N VAL A 101 -2.04 -11.75 15.87
CA VAL A 101 -2.18 -12.51 17.12
C VAL A 101 -3.05 -11.75 18.11
N PHE A 102 -2.82 -10.44 18.28
CA PHE A 102 -3.67 -9.59 19.11
C PHE A 102 -5.14 -9.58 18.63
N ALA A 103 -5.38 -9.35 17.34
CA ALA A 103 -6.73 -9.26 16.79
C ALA A 103 -7.52 -10.58 16.98
N ARG A 104 -6.87 -11.73 16.77
CA ARG A 104 -7.49 -13.05 16.99
C ARG A 104 -7.77 -13.33 18.47
N ALA A 105 -6.85 -12.95 19.36
CA ALA A 105 -7.08 -13.07 20.80
C ALA A 105 -8.25 -12.18 21.23
N TRP A 106 -8.31 -10.96 20.72
CA TRP A 106 -9.41 -10.03 20.97
C TRP A 106 -10.76 -10.62 20.53
N GLU A 107 -10.83 -11.19 19.32
CA GLU A 107 -12.04 -11.84 18.81
C GLU A 107 -12.51 -12.98 19.74
N ARG A 108 -11.59 -13.81 20.25
CA ARG A 108 -11.91 -14.90 21.17
C ARG A 108 -12.49 -14.43 22.51
N THR A 109 -12.26 -13.18 22.91
CA THR A 109 -12.88 -12.60 24.11
C THR A 109 -14.33 -12.13 23.89
N GLY A 110 -14.85 -12.13 22.66
CA GLY A 110 -16.28 -11.94 22.35
C GLY A 110 -16.85 -10.52 22.45
N GLY A 111 -16.06 -9.51 22.83
CA GLY A 111 -16.54 -8.15 23.09
C GLY A 111 -16.31 -7.14 21.95
N GLY A 112 -16.72 -7.45 20.72
CA GLY A 112 -16.71 -6.51 19.59
C GLY A 112 -15.35 -6.32 18.88
N PRO A 113 -15.22 -5.31 17.98
CA PRO A 113 -13.98 -5.06 17.24
C PRO A 113 -12.82 -4.66 18.18
N PRO A 114 -11.56 -4.90 17.80
CA PRO A 114 -10.40 -4.46 18.57
C PRO A 114 -10.38 -2.93 18.73
N PRO A 115 -9.76 -2.42 19.81
CA PRO A 115 -9.60 -0.98 19.99
C PRO A 115 -8.73 -0.40 18.88
N ASP A 116 -8.91 0.88 18.57
CA ASP A 116 -8.02 1.57 17.64
C ASP A 116 -6.56 1.45 18.11
N PRO A 117 -5.60 1.10 17.22
CA PRO A 117 -4.18 0.98 17.55
C PRO A 117 -3.64 2.11 18.42
N ASP A 118 -4.01 3.36 18.15
CA ASP A 118 -3.46 4.53 18.86
C ASP A 118 -4.10 4.77 20.24
N THR A 119 -5.12 3.99 20.59
CA THR A 119 -5.89 4.12 21.84
C THR A 119 -5.82 2.90 22.76
N VAL A 120 -4.98 1.91 22.43
CA VAL A 120 -4.90 0.66 23.21
C VAL A 120 -4.46 0.90 24.66
N THR A 121 -5.16 0.28 25.61
CA THR A 121 -5.00 0.50 27.06
C THR A 121 -4.51 -0.75 27.81
N ALA A 122 -4.16 -0.60 29.09
CA ALA A 122 -3.84 -1.74 29.97
C ALA A 122 -5.00 -2.72 30.10
N ASP A 123 -6.22 -2.21 30.05
CA ASP A 123 -7.42 -3.05 30.09
C ASP A 123 -7.51 -3.91 28.83
N ALA A 124 -7.12 -3.36 27.67
CA ALA A 124 -7.06 -4.11 26.44
C ALA A 124 -5.99 -5.21 26.50
N GLU A 125 -4.81 -4.92 27.07
CA GLU A 125 -3.78 -5.94 27.32
C GLU A 125 -4.29 -7.03 28.27
N THR A 126 -4.83 -6.63 29.43
CA THR A 126 -5.35 -7.55 30.45
C THR A 126 -6.42 -8.45 29.87
N ARG A 127 -7.27 -7.90 29.00
CA ARG A 127 -8.30 -8.65 28.29
C ARG A 127 -7.68 -9.71 27.37
N VAL A 128 -6.75 -9.35 26.49
CA VAL A 128 -6.12 -10.35 25.60
C VAL A 128 -5.19 -11.31 26.36
N ALA A 129 -4.71 -10.94 27.55
CA ALA A 129 -3.94 -11.82 28.43
C ALA A 129 -4.74 -13.01 28.95
N THR A 130 -6.08 -12.94 28.96
CA THR A 130 -6.93 -14.10 29.27
C THR A 130 -6.74 -15.26 28.28
N ASP A 131 -6.31 -14.94 27.05
CA ASP A 131 -6.08 -15.91 25.97
C ASP A 131 -4.59 -16.11 25.67
N LEU A 132 -3.81 -15.03 25.62
CA LEU A 132 -2.39 -15.05 25.25
C LEU A 132 -1.43 -15.25 26.44
N GLY A 133 -1.92 -15.09 27.67
CA GLY A 133 -1.10 -15.16 28.88
C GLY A 133 0.15 -14.27 28.80
N PRO A 134 1.37 -14.83 28.94
CA PRO A 134 2.62 -14.06 28.97
C PRO A 134 2.96 -13.37 27.63
N ASP A 135 2.32 -13.74 26.52
CA ASP A 135 2.59 -13.15 25.20
C ASP A 135 1.73 -11.90 24.93
N ALA A 136 0.72 -11.62 25.77
CA ALA A 136 -0.16 -10.46 25.63
C ALA A 136 0.58 -9.11 25.56
N PRO A 137 1.64 -8.86 26.36
CA PRO A 137 2.38 -7.61 26.28
C PRO A 137 3.00 -7.36 24.90
N SER A 138 3.51 -8.40 24.26
CA SER A 138 4.17 -8.33 22.94
C SER A 138 3.14 -8.16 21.81
N ALA A 139 2.05 -8.92 21.85
CA ALA A 139 0.97 -8.79 20.87
C ALA A 139 0.30 -7.42 20.94
N THR A 140 0.04 -6.91 22.16
CA THR A 140 -0.52 -5.57 22.37
C THR A 140 0.41 -4.48 21.84
N MET A 141 1.72 -4.61 22.05
CA MET A 141 2.71 -3.69 21.51
C MET A 141 2.71 -3.70 19.97
N CYS A 142 2.62 -4.88 19.35
CA CYS A 142 2.52 -4.99 17.90
C CYS A 142 1.25 -4.34 17.35
N TRP A 143 0.10 -4.54 18.03
CA TRP A 143 -1.14 -3.85 17.66
C TRP A 143 -1.03 -2.34 17.80
N TRP A 144 -0.40 -1.83 18.85
CA TRP A 144 -0.19 -0.40 19.07
C TRP A 144 0.68 0.27 18.00
N THR A 145 1.68 -0.44 17.45
CA THR A 145 2.62 0.14 16.47
C THR A 145 2.23 -0.11 15.02
N ILE A 146 1.31 -1.04 14.74
CA ILE A 146 1.10 -1.56 13.38
C ILE A 146 0.68 -0.49 12.37
N ARG A 147 -0.14 0.49 12.78
CA ARG A 147 -0.57 1.59 11.90
C ARG A 147 0.62 2.39 11.38
N ARG A 148 1.55 2.77 12.25
CA ARG A 148 2.76 3.52 11.88
C ARG A 148 3.67 2.75 10.92
N HIS A 149 3.83 1.44 11.14
CA HIS A 149 4.52 0.57 10.19
C HIS A 149 3.79 0.45 8.86
N GLY A 150 2.45 0.38 8.88
CA GLY A 150 1.62 0.35 7.68
C GLY A 150 1.78 1.62 6.83
N LEU A 151 1.70 2.79 7.46
CA LEU A 151 1.92 4.09 6.79
C LEU A 151 3.29 4.17 6.12
N ALA A 152 4.36 3.80 6.85
CA ALA A 152 5.71 3.78 6.29
C ALA A 152 5.82 2.80 5.12
N ALA A 153 5.30 1.59 5.27
CA ALA A 153 5.34 0.56 4.22
C ALA A 153 4.55 0.96 2.97
N LYS A 154 3.39 1.61 3.11
CA LYS A 154 2.64 2.18 1.99
C LYS A 154 3.51 3.11 1.16
N THR A 155 4.23 4.02 1.81
CA THR A 155 5.14 4.93 1.11
C THR A 155 6.26 4.16 0.42
N MET A 156 6.91 3.21 1.10
CA MET A 156 7.98 2.40 0.49
C MET A 156 7.48 1.62 -0.73
N LEU A 157 6.30 1.00 -0.66
CA LEU A 157 5.71 0.24 -1.75
C LEU A 157 5.29 1.10 -2.95
N SER A 158 5.18 2.42 -2.77
CA SER A 158 4.91 3.34 -3.88
C SER A 158 6.12 3.49 -4.81
N GLU A 159 7.32 3.13 -4.34
CA GLU A 159 8.55 3.16 -5.10
C GLU A 159 8.81 1.87 -5.90
N ALA A 160 9.19 2.03 -7.16
CA ALA A 160 9.42 0.91 -8.06
C ALA A 160 10.59 0.00 -7.63
N SER A 161 11.64 0.59 -7.03
CA SER A 161 12.81 -0.15 -6.54
C SER A 161 12.43 -1.16 -5.43
N VAL A 162 11.52 -0.78 -4.53
CA VAL A 162 11.01 -1.64 -3.45
C VAL A 162 10.10 -2.74 -4.01
N ARG A 163 9.18 -2.42 -4.93
CA ARG A 163 8.38 -3.45 -5.63
C ARG A 163 9.25 -4.43 -6.43
N ALA A 164 10.32 -3.94 -7.05
CA ALA A 164 11.30 -4.79 -7.73
C ALA A 164 12.07 -5.72 -6.79
N HIS A 165 12.30 -5.30 -5.54
CA HIS A 165 12.87 -6.18 -4.52
C HIS A 165 11.87 -7.29 -4.14
N LEU A 166 10.59 -6.97 -3.91
CA LEU A 166 9.57 -7.97 -3.56
C LEU A 166 9.42 -9.07 -4.59
N ARG A 167 9.49 -8.73 -5.89
CA ARG A 167 9.50 -9.70 -6.99
C ARG A 167 10.64 -10.71 -6.89
N ARG A 168 11.79 -10.29 -6.37
CA ARG A 168 12.97 -11.15 -6.14
C ARG A 168 12.90 -11.93 -4.82
N THR A 169 11.93 -11.63 -3.96
CA THR A 169 11.74 -12.27 -2.65
C THR A 169 10.28 -12.75 -2.49
N PRO A 170 9.82 -13.78 -3.24
CA PRO A 170 8.42 -14.19 -3.26
C PRO A 170 7.87 -14.62 -1.88
N SER A 171 8.72 -15.18 -1.01
CA SER A 171 8.32 -15.55 0.35
C SER A 171 7.93 -14.35 1.20
N LEU A 172 8.71 -13.26 1.15
CA LEU A 172 8.40 -12.03 1.84
C LEU A 172 7.11 -11.40 1.29
N HIS A 173 6.98 -11.37 -0.03
CA HIS A 173 5.79 -10.83 -0.69
C HIS A 173 4.52 -11.60 -0.28
N ALA A 174 4.53 -12.94 -0.34
CA ALA A 174 3.40 -13.77 0.08
C ALA A 174 3.02 -13.56 1.56
N GLU A 175 4.01 -13.43 2.44
CA GLU A 175 3.75 -13.14 3.86
C GLU A 175 3.12 -11.76 4.06
N LEU A 176 3.58 -10.74 3.34
CA LEU A 176 3.01 -9.39 3.41
C LEU A 176 1.59 -9.34 2.85
N VAL A 177 1.30 -10.04 1.75
CA VAL A 177 -0.06 -10.17 1.20
C VAL A 177 -0.98 -10.85 2.21
N ALA A 178 -0.53 -11.93 2.84
CA ALA A 178 -1.31 -12.61 3.88
C ALA A 178 -1.58 -11.72 5.10
N ILE A 179 -0.61 -10.88 5.48
CA ILE A 179 -0.79 -9.90 6.57
C ILE A 179 -1.80 -8.83 6.16
N ALA A 180 -1.66 -8.26 4.96
CA ALA A 180 -2.54 -7.21 4.48
C ALA A 180 -3.99 -7.68 4.35
N ASN A 181 -4.21 -8.91 3.85
CA ASN A 181 -5.55 -9.51 3.77
C ASN A 181 -6.20 -9.72 5.14
N GLN A 182 -5.43 -10.00 6.18
CA GLN A 182 -5.97 -10.24 7.53
C GLN A 182 -6.21 -8.95 8.30
N LEU A 183 -5.49 -7.87 7.97
CA LEU A 183 -5.59 -6.59 8.67
C LEU A 183 -6.46 -5.57 7.93
N SER A 184 -6.71 -5.73 6.63
CA SER A 184 -7.49 -4.77 5.82
C SER A 184 -8.90 -4.53 6.34
N ASP A 185 -9.54 -5.56 6.89
CA ASP A 185 -10.90 -5.45 7.41
C ASP A 185 -10.98 -4.67 8.74
N LEU A 186 -9.84 -4.49 9.40
CA LEU A 186 -9.72 -3.81 10.68
C LEU A 186 -9.06 -2.43 10.55
N LEU A 187 -8.16 -2.27 9.58
CA LEU A 187 -7.29 -1.10 9.40
C LEU A 187 -7.23 -0.71 7.93
N THR A 188 -7.76 0.47 7.61
CA THR A 188 -7.89 0.95 6.22
C THR A 188 -6.55 1.17 5.53
N GLU A 189 -5.47 1.41 6.26
CA GLU A 189 -4.12 1.53 5.70
C GLU A 189 -3.68 0.24 4.99
N PHE A 190 -4.19 -0.92 5.45
CA PHE A 190 -3.85 -2.22 4.87
C PHE A 190 -4.60 -2.52 3.57
N ASP A 191 -5.69 -1.81 3.26
CA ASP A 191 -6.31 -1.86 1.93
C ASP A 191 -5.38 -1.29 0.86
N GLU A 192 -4.75 -0.15 1.15
CA GLU A 192 -3.80 0.47 0.23
C GLU A 192 -2.51 -0.35 0.11
N ILE A 193 -1.99 -0.89 1.22
CA ILE A 193 -0.83 -1.80 1.19
C ILE A 193 -1.15 -3.02 0.32
N ARG A 194 -2.32 -3.64 0.48
CA ARG A 194 -2.78 -4.76 -0.33
C ARG A 194 -2.79 -4.40 -1.82
N ALA A 195 -3.36 -3.24 -2.18
CA ALA A 195 -3.38 -2.77 -3.57
C ALA A 195 -1.96 -2.57 -4.14
N LEU A 196 -1.04 -1.99 -3.37
CA LEU A 196 0.35 -1.77 -3.79
C LEU A 196 1.14 -3.09 -3.91
N LEU A 197 0.86 -4.08 -3.06
CA LEU A 197 1.46 -5.41 -3.14
C LEU A 197 1.01 -6.15 -4.42
N HIS A 198 -0.25 -5.99 -4.85
CA HIS A 198 -0.72 -6.54 -6.12
C HIS A 198 -0.02 -5.93 -7.33
N MET A 199 0.36 -4.64 -7.29
CA MET A 199 1.15 -4.02 -8.37
C MET A 199 2.52 -4.68 -8.57
N ALA A 200 3.05 -5.37 -7.54
CA ALA A 200 4.31 -6.09 -7.65
C ALA A 200 4.16 -7.50 -8.27
N GLU A 201 2.93 -8.02 -8.41
CA GLU A 201 2.66 -9.37 -8.92
C GLU A 201 2.67 -9.45 -10.45
N ALA A 202 2.22 -8.38 -11.12
CA ALA A 202 2.13 -8.32 -12.58
C ALA A 202 2.96 -7.17 -13.15
N THR A 203 3.86 -7.50 -14.06
CA THR A 203 4.79 -6.53 -14.67
C THR A 203 4.90 -6.67 -16.17
N SER A 204 4.13 -7.62 -16.71
CA SER A 204 4.05 -7.89 -18.12
C SER A 204 2.71 -8.56 -18.42
N ALA A 205 2.28 -8.43 -19.67
CA ALA A 205 1.15 -9.16 -20.19
C ALA A 205 1.35 -9.44 -21.68
N LEU A 206 0.76 -10.51 -22.17
CA LEU A 206 0.54 -10.74 -23.58
C LEU A 206 -0.80 -10.13 -23.98
N VAL A 207 -0.75 -9.13 -24.85
CA VAL A 207 -1.93 -8.40 -25.33
C VAL A 207 -2.26 -8.81 -26.76
N LEU A 208 -3.43 -9.38 -26.98
CA LEU A 208 -3.89 -9.81 -28.31
C LEU A 208 -5.00 -8.90 -28.82
N ASP A 209 -4.87 -8.37 -30.04
CA ASP A 209 -5.94 -7.61 -30.68
C ASP A 209 -6.82 -8.52 -31.55
N ARG A 210 -8.08 -8.73 -31.16
CA ARG A 210 -9.02 -9.62 -31.85
C ARG A 210 -9.16 -9.27 -33.33
N ARG A 211 -9.19 -7.98 -33.64
CA ARG A 211 -9.51 -7.47 -34.98
C ARG A 211 -8.38 -7.68 -35.97
N SER A 212 -7.15 -7.33 -35.60
CA SER A 212 -5.98 -7.49 -36.46
C SER A 212 -5.29 -8.84 -36.32
N ARG A 213 -5.63 -9.62 -35.28
CA ARG A 213 -5.01 -10.88 -34.90
C ARG A 213 -3.54 -10.77 -34.50
N ARG A 214 -3.06 -9.55 -34.25
CA ARG A 214 -1.70 -9.26 -33.77
C ARG A 214 -1.60 -9.48 -32.26
N ALA A 215 -0.39 -9.76 -31.78
CA ALA A 215 -0.12 -9.97 -30.36
C ALA A 215 1.16 -9.21 -29.95
N PHE A 216 1.15 -8.66 -28.74
CA PHE A 216 2.21 -7.79 -28.23
C PHE A 216 2.60 -8.22 -26.82
N ARG A 217 3.90 -8.36 -26.55
CA ARG A 217 4.40 -8.43 -25.17
C ARG A 217 4.56 -7.01 -24.67
N VAL A 218 3.89 -6.73 -23.56
CA VAL A 218 3.96 -5.42 -22.91
C VAL A 218 4.63 -5.56 -21.56
N LEU A 219 5.42 -4.55 -21.20
CA LEU A 219 6.01 -4.40 -19.88
C LEU A 219 5.39 -3.20 -19.19
N PHE A 220 5.18 -3.31 -17.89
CA PHE A 220 4.63 -2.21 -17.09
C PHE A 220 5.02 -2.33 -15.62
N ASP A 221 4.90 -1.23 -14.89
CA ASP A 221 4.98 -1.17 -13.44
C ASP A 221 4.11 -0.01 -12.94
N GLY A 222 3.66 -0.07 -11.68
CA GLY A 222 2.92 1.00 -11.03
C GLY A 222 1.53 1.27 -11.62
N ILE A 223 0.91 0.24 -12.21
CA ILE A 223 -0.46 0.29 -12.72
C ILE A 223 -1.41 -0.29 -11.68
N GLY A 224 -2.26 0.55 -11.10
CA GLY A 224 -3.12 0.17 -9.98
C GLY A 224 -4.46 -0.45 -10.35
N ASP A 225 -4.94 -0.19 -11.56
CA ASP A 225 -6.20 -0.71 -12.06
C ASP A 225 -6.18 -0.84 -13.58
N ASN A 226 -7.19 -1.53 -14.09
CA ASN A 226 -7.34 -1.76 -15.52
C ASN A 226 -7.81 -0.50 -16.26
N PHE A 227 -8.35 0.53 -15.61
CA PHE A 227 -8.58 1.85 -16.24
C PHE A 227 -7.27 2.51 -16.70
N GLN A 228 -6.26 2.50 -15.83
CA GLN A 228 -4.92 2.98 -16.13
C GLN A 228 -4.25 2.09 -17.18
N LEU A 229 -4.32 0.77 -17.04
CA LEU A 229 -3.78 -0.19 -18.02
C LEU A 229 -4.36 0.08 -19.42
N HIS A 230 -5.69 0.16 -19.53
CA HIS A 230 -6.40 0.37 -20.79
C HIS A 230 -5.95 1.67 -21.47
N THR A 231 -5.86 2.76 -20.71
CA THR A 231 -5.48 4.07 -21.25
C THR A 231 -4.03 4.06 -21.76
N LEU A 232 -3.12 3.42 -21.03
CA LEU A 232 -1.71 3.33 -21.43
C LEU A 232 -1.49 2.35 -22.59
N LEU A 233 -2.28 1.27 -22.68
CA LEU A 233 -2.29 0.39 -23.85
C LEU A 233 -2.76 1.12 -25.12
N ALA A 234 -3.79 1.97 -25.00
CA ALA A 234 -4.25 2.80 -26.11
C ALA A 234 -3.15 3.73 -26.61
N ASP A 235 -2.40 4.39 -25.71
CA ASP A 235 -1.26 5.24 -26.08
C ASP A 235 -0.14 4.44 -26.74
N ALA A 236 0.13 3.23 -26.27
CA ALA A 236 1.22 2.41 -26.76
C ALA A 236 0.94 1.73 -28.11
N LEU A 237 -0.33 1.43 -28.41
CA LEU A 237 -0.71 0.61 -29.56
C LEU A 237 -1.33 1.41 -30.72
N ILE A 238 -2.15 2.42 -30.44
CA ILE A 238 -2.97 3.10 -31.46
C ILE A 238 -2.18 4.16 -32.22
N GLY A 239 -2.30 4.15 -33.55
CA GLY A 239 -1.79 5.20 -34.42
C GLY A 239 -0.41 4.90 -35.05
N PRO A 240 -0.05 5.59 -36.15
CA PRO A 240 1.09 5.25 -36.98
C PRO A 240 2.45 5.56 -36.35
N GLN A 241 2.50 6.42 -35.33
CA GLN A 241 3.71 6.69 -34.54
C GLN A 241 3.90 5.70 -33.38
N ARG A 242 2.99 4.72 -33.24
CA ARG A 242 2.96 3.68 -32.21
C ARG A 242 3.06 2.31 -32.89
N GLN A 243 2.29 1.30 -32.45
CA GLN A 243 2.23 -0.01 -33.13
C GLN A 243 1.25 -0.06 -34.32
N GLY A 244 0.66 1.08 -34.71
CA GLY A 244 -0.19 1.15 -35.90
C GLY A 244 -1.53 0.46 -35.74
N LEU A 245 -1.99 0.17 -34.51
CA LEU A 245 -3.36 -0.28 -34.35
C LEU A 245 -4.34 0.83 -34.78
N PRO A 246 -5.45 0.44 -35.41
CA PRO A 246 -6.45 1.37 -35.90
C PRO A 246 -7.29 1.95 -34.75
N GLY A 247 -7.60 3.24 -34.83
CA GLY A 247 -8.41 3.94 -33.83
C GLY A 247 -7.97 5.39 -33.68
N ASP A 248 -8.71 6.13 -32.85
CA ASP A 248 -8.33 7.49 -32.46
C ASP A 248 -7.34 7.43 -31.28
N PRO A 249 -6.14 8.01 -31.41
CA PRO A 249 -5.17 8.05 -30.32
C PRO A 249 -5.72 8.76 -29.07
N PRO A 250 -5.32 8.35 -27.86
CA PRO A 250 -5.71 9.05 -26.64
C PRO A 250 -5.22 10.50 -26.61
N ASP A 251 -5.97 11.38 -25.93
CA ASP A 251 -5.51 12.73 -25.62
C ASP A 251 -4.22 12.62 -24.75
N PRO A 252 -3.09 13.25 -25.14
CA PRO A 252 -1.85 13.21 -24.38
C PRO A 252 -1.98 13.65 -22.91
N ARG A 253 -3.00 14.47 -22.59
CA ARG A 253 -3.30 14.89 -21.21
C ARG A 253 -3.79 13.73 -20.35
N TRP A 254 -4.55 12.78 -20.91
CA TRP A 254 -4.94 11.56 -20.21
C TRP A 254 -3.73 10.69 -19.90
N VAL A 255 -2.87 10.50 -20.90
CA VAL A 255 -1.63 9.70 -20.77
C VAL A 255 -0.73 10.29 -19.67
N THR A 256 -0.60 11.62 -19.65
CA THR A 256 0.17 12.34 -18.63
C THR A 256 -0.39 12.10 -17.23
N ALA A 257 -1.72 12.19 -17.06
CA ALA A 257 -2.38 11.93 -15.78
C ALA A 257 -2.22 10.48 -15.29
N PHE A 258 -2.20 9.51 -16.20
CA PHE A 258 -2.01 8.08 -15.89
C PHE A 258 -0.55 7.63 -15.73
N ARG A 259 0.44 8.48 -16.02
CA ARG A 259 1.86 8.18 -15.75
C ARG A 259 2.31 8.73 -14.40
N ASP A 260 2.46 10.04 -14.31
CA ASP A 260 3.00 10.74 -13.15
C ASP A 260 2.46 12.17 -12.98
N GLY A 261 1.73 12.70 -13.96
CA GLY A 261 1.19 14.06 -13.90
C GLY A 261 -0.09 14.19 -13.08
N THR A 262 -0.43 15.45 -12.79
CA THR A 262 -1.73 15.84 -12.23
C THR A 262 -2.80 15.78 -13.32
N PRO A 263 -4.01 15.26 -13.04
CA PRO A 263 -5.14 15.32 -13.97
C PRO A 263 -5.42 16.74 -14.47
N ASP A 264 -5.62 16.90 -15.78
CA ASP A 264 -6.02 18.18 -16.36
C ASP A 264 -7.54 18.39 -16.13
N PRO A 265 -7.95 19.50 -15.49
CA PRO A 265 -9.36 19.78 -15.21
C PRO A 265 -10.23 19.91 -16.49
N ASP A 266 -9.62 20.22 -17.63
CA ASP A 266 -10.30 20.34 -18.93
C ASP A 266 -10.27 19.03 -19.74
N ALA A 267 -9.71 17.94 -19.19
CA ALA A 267 -9.57 16.64 -19.85
C ALA A 267 -9.97 15.46 -18.93
N GLN A 268 -11.01 15.63 -18.10
CA GLN A 268 -11.31 14.66 -17.04
C GLN A 268 -11.91 13.35 -17.53
N THR A 269 -12.64 13.32 -18.64
CA THR A 269 -13.37 12.12 -19.09
C THR A 269 -12.65 11.41 -20.22
N VAL A 270 -12.14 10.21 -19.93
CA VAL A 270 -11.53 9.28 -20.90
C VAL A 270 -12.62 8.47 -21.58
N ARG A 271 -12.43 8.14 -22.85
CA ARG A 271 -13.30 7.21 -23.60
C ARG A 271 -12.57 5.88 -23.78
N GLY A 272 -13.27 4.77 -23.58
CA GLY A 272 -12.69 3.44 -23.80
C GLY A 272 -12.50 3.13 -25.28
N TRP A 273 -11.57 2.21 -25.56
CA TRP A 273 -11.23 1.73 -26.92
C TRP A 273 -11.65 0.29 -27.15
N TRP A 274 -11.57 -0.56 -26.12
CA TRP A 274 -11.79 -2.01 -26.24
C TRP A 274 -12.70 -2.57 -25.16
N ASN A 275 -13.22 -3.77 -25.42
CA ASN A 275 -13.54 -4.70 -24.35
C ASN A 275 -12.30 -5.48 -23.92
N LEU A 276 -12.00 -5.47 -22.63
CA LEU A 276 -10.89 -6.23 -22.08
C LEU A 276 -11.42 -7.62 -21.69
N VAL A 277 -10.83 -8.65 -22.27
CA VAL A 277 -11.28 -10.04 -22.13
C VAL A 277 -10.08 -10.91 -21.76
N ALA A 278 -10.28 -11.87 -20.87
CA ALA A 278 -9.25 -12.85 -20.51
C ALA A 278 -9.15 -13.95 -21.59
N HIS A 279 -8.15 -14.82 -21.46
CA HIS A 279 -7.96 -15.91 -22.43
C HIS A 279 -9.13 -16.91 -22.49
N ASP A 280 -9.90 -17.04 -21.41
CA ASP A 280 -11.05 -17.93 -21.28
C ASP A 280 -12.37 -17.30 -21.75
N GLY A 281 -12.32 -16.06 -22.25
CA GLY A 281 -13.50 -15.34 -22.74
C GLY A 281 -14.21 -14.52 -21.68
N THR A 282 -13.80 -14.62 -20.41
CA THR A 282 -14.39 -13.86 -19.30
C THR A 282 -14.00 -12.38 -19.36
N TRP A 283 -14.83 -11.53 -18.77
CA TRP A 283 -14.62 -10.09 -18.75
C TRP A 283 -13.52 -9.69 -17.76
N VAL A 284 -12.56 -8.91 -18.24
CA VAL A 284 -11.59 -8.22 -17.40
C VAL A 284 -12.16 -6.84 -17.08
N TRP A 285 -12.71 -6.70 -15.89
CA TRP A 285 -13.30 -5.44 -15.42
C TRP A 285 -12.24 -4.36 -15.21
N ASN A 286 -12.59 -3.12 -15.52
CA ASN A 286 -11.66 -1.99 -15.40
C ASN A 286 -11.33 -1.67 -13.92
N GLU A 287 -12.22 -2.00 -13.00
CA GLU A 287 -12.08 -1.84 -11.55
C GLU A 287 -11.06 -2.83 -10.93
N GLY A 288 -10.79 -3.93 -11.64
CA GLY A 288 -9.80 -4.93 -11.25
C GLY A 288 -8.37 -4.44 -11.44
N ALA A 289 -7.42 -5.20 -10.89
CA ALA A 289 -5.99 -4.94 -11.02
C ALA A 289 -5.35 -5.81 -12.12
N PRO A 290 -4.24 -5.38 -12.74
CA PRO A 290 -3.52 -6.19 -13.73
C PRO A 290 -3.12 -7.58 -13.21
N ALA A 291 -2.78 -7.70 -11.93
CA ALA A 291 -2.44 -8.98 -11.29
C ALA A 291 -3.60 -9.99 -11.24
N GLN A 292 -4.83 -9.53 -11.40
CA GLN A 292 -6.03 -10.38 -11.40
C GLN A 292 -6.37 -10.90 -12.81
N ILE A 293 -5.66 -10.46 -13.84
CA ILE A 293 -5.85 -10.97 -15.21
C ILE A 293 -5.43 -12.45 -15.22
N PRO A 294 -6.29 -13.39 -15.68
CA PRO A 294 -5.94 -14.80 -15.74
C PRO A 294 -4.65 -15.07 -16.55
N THR A 295 -3.89 -16.08 -16.12
CA THR A 295 -2.60 -16.43 -16.73
C THR A 295 -2.66 -17.73 -17.51
N ILE A 296 -1.85 -17.80 -18.55
CA ILE A 296 -1.51 -19.04 -19.26
C ILE A 296 -0.01 -19.27 -19.09
N ASP A 297 0.37 -20.44 -18.56
CA ASP A 297 1.77 -20.80 -18.31
C ASP A 297 2.54 -19.74 -17.47
N GLY A 298 1.82 -19.01 -16.60
CA GLY A 298 2.36 -17.93 -15.77
C GLY A 298 2.41 -16.55 -16.44
N GLU A 299 1.98 -16.41 -17.69
CA GLU A 299 1.89 -15.12 -18.40
C GLU A 299 0.46 -14.59 -18.35
N HIS A 300 0.27 -13.33 -17.93
CA HIS A 300 -1.04 -12.68 -17.98
C HIS A 300 -1.46 -12.48 -19.43
N VAL A 301 -2.64 -12.97 -19.81
CA VAL A 301 -3.13 -12.88 -21.20
C VAL A 301 -4.37 -12.01 -21.25
N LEU A 302 -4.26 -10.91 -22.00
CA LEU A 302 -5.30 -9.91 -22.18
C LEU A 302 -5.69 -9.81 -23.65
N VAL A 303 -6.99 -9.85 -23.94
CA VAL A 303 -7.52 -9.72 -25.28
C VAL A 303 -8.28 -8.40 -25.40
N LEU A 304 -7.94 -7.65 -26.45
CA LEU A 304 -8.63 -6.43 -26.87
C LEU A 304 -9.72 -6.84 -27.86
N ASP A 305 -10.96 -6.73 -27.41
CA ASP A 305 -12.15 -7.06 -28.20
C ASP A 305 -12.96 -5.81 -28.56
N GLU A 306 -13.94 -5.99 -29.45
CA GLU A 306 -14.88 -4.92 -29.78
C GLU A 306 -15.66 -4.49 -28.53
N GLN A 307 -15.82 -3.17 -28.35
CA GLN A 307 -16.62 -2.65 -27.25
C GLN A 307 -18.10 -2.98 -27.46
N PRO A 308 -18.75 -3.68 -26.52
CA PRO A 308 -20.18 -3.94 -26.62
C PRO A 308 -21.03 -2.68 -26.42
N TYR A 309 -20.49 -1.69 -25.71
CA TYR A 309 -21.07 -0.37 -25.52
C TYR A 309 -19.97 0.65 -25.17
N PRO A 310 -20.18 1.95 -25.45
CA PRO A 310 -19.21 2.98 -25.09
C PRO A 310 -19.00 3.06 -23.58
N ARG A 311 -17.74 3.06 -23.14
CA ARG A 311 -17.35 3.26 -21.73
C ARG A 311 -16.56 4.54 -21.55
N SER A 312 -16.60 5.07 -20.34
CA SER A 312 -15.82 6.24 -19.95
C SER A 312 -15.45 6.20 -18.47
N TRP A 313 -14.36 6.85 -18.12
CA TRP A 313 -13.86 6.95 -16.75
C TRP A 313 -13.10 8.27 -16.54
N ASN A 314 -12.73 8.54 -15.28
CA ASN A 314 -11.96 9.74 -14.95
C ASN A 314 -10.47 9.55 -15.30
N ALA A 315 -9.84 10.58 -15.85
CA ALA A 315 -8.41 10.62 -16.16
C ALA A 315 -7.57 10.82 -14.89
N ALA A 316 -7.63 9.85 -13.97
CA ALA A 316 -6.93 9.89 -12.69
C ALA A 316 -6.43 8.51 -12.30
N ARG A 317 -5.23 8.45 -11.71
CA ARG A 317 -4.69 7.23 -11.11
C ARG A 317 -5.40 6.94 -9.80
N ARG A 318 -5.70 5.66 -9.55
CA ARG A 318 -6.16 5.16 -8.25
C ARG A 318 -5.16 5.44 -7.12
N HIS A 319 -3.86 5.42 -7.44
CA HIS A 319 -2.77 5.70 -6.51
C HIS A 319 -1.89 6.84 -7.06
N PRO A 320 -2.24 8.11 -6.82
CA PRO A 320 -1.55 9.27 -7.40
C PRO A 320 -0.05 9.35 -7.05
N GLN A 321 0.35 8.81 -5.90
CA GLN A 321 1.74 8.75 -5.46
C GLN A 321 2.58 7.70 -6.22
N VAL A 322 1.94 6.76 -6.92
CA VAL A 322 2.65 5.71 -7.67
C VAL A 322 2.84 6.14 -9.11
N ARG A 323 4.09 6.24 -9.55
CA ARG A 323 4.41 6.43 -10.96
C ARG A 323 4.13 5.15 -11.74
N GLY A 324 3.28 5.26 -12.75
CA GLY A 324 2.95 4.17 -13.66
C GLY A 324 3.60 4.34 -15.04
N TRP A 325 3.99 3.24 -15.66
CA TRP A 325 4.45 3.24 -17.06
C TRP A 325 4.07 1.95 -17.76
N LEU A 326 3.99 2.00 -19.09
CA LEU A 326 3.76 0.86 -19.96
C LEU A 326 4.52 1.06 -21.26
N GLU A 327 5.20 0.01 -21.72
CA GLU A 327 5.92 -0.02 -22.98
C GLU A 327 5.68 -1.35 -23.72
N ILE A 328 5.79 -1.33 -25.04
CA ILE A 328 5.75 -2.53 -25.86
C ILE A 328 7.18 -3.09 -25.93
N GLU A 329 7.39 -4.29 -25.40
CA GLU A 329 8.68 -4.98 -25.50
C GLU A 329 8.89 -5.53 -26.90
N SER A 330 7.88 -6.22 -27.43
CA SER A 330 7.91 -6.79 -28.77
C SER A 330 6.52 -7.05 -29.32
N GLU A 331 6.40 -7.03 -30.64
CA GLU A 331 5.28 -7.64 -31.36
C GLU A 331 5.67 -9.08 -31.72
N LEU A 332 4.77 -10.03 -31.47
CA LEU A 332 4.95 -11.43 -31.85
C LEU A 332 4.86 -11.56 -33.38
N ASP A 333 5.61 -12.51 -33.93
CA ASP A 333 5.39 -12.89 -35.32
C ASP A 333 4.01 -13.54 -35.52
N ALA A 334 3.58 -13.62 -36.77
CA ALA A 334 2.24 -14.10 -37.10
C ALA A 334 2.03 -15.59 -36.77
N GLU A 335 3.09 -16.41 -36.78
CA GLU A 335 3.00 -17.84 -36.48
C GLU A 335 2.86 -18.05 -34.96
N GLU A 336 3.67 -17.37 -34.16
CA GLU A 336 3.57 -17.36 -32.69
C GLU A 336 2.22 -16.80 -32.24
N ALA A 337 1.77 -15.69 -32.83
CA ALA A 337 0.46 -15.13 -32.53
C ALA A 337 -0.67 -16.12 -32.86
N ALA A 338 -0.57 -16.86 -33.98
CA ALA A 338 -1.56 -17.87 -34.35
C ALA A 338 -1.63 -19.01 -33.32
N LEU A 339 -0.49 -19.49 -32.82
CA LEU A 339 -0.44 -20.51 -31.76
C LEU A 339 -1.11 -20.02 -30.46
N TRP A 340 -0.89 -18.76 -30.08
CA TRP A 340 -1.58 -18.18 -28.93
C TRP A 340 -3.08 -18.14 -29.14
N TRP A 341 -3.53 -17.73 -30.32
CA TRP A 341 -4.95 -17.66 -30.65
C TRP A 341 -5.68 -19.01 -30.60
N GLU A 342 -5.00 -20.14 -30.82
CA GLU A 342 -5.59 -21.48 -30.64
C GLU A 342 -5.99 -21.76 -29.18
N ARG A 343 -5.41 -21.02 -28.23
CA ARG A 343 -5.65 -21.15 -26.80
C ARG A 343 -6.69 -20.15 -26.26
N ILE A 344 -7.17 -19.23 -27.10
CA ILE A 344 -8.08 -18.16 -26.68
C ILE A 344 -9.53 -18.52 -27.03
N ALA A 345 -10.38 -18.50 -26.02
CA ALA A 345 -11.82 -18.67 -26.18
C ALA A 345 -12.49 -17.43 -26.82
N PRO A 346 -13.66 -17.61 -27.45
CA PRO A 346 -14.50 -16.47 -27.82
C PRO A 346 -14.95 -15.68 -26.59
N ALA A 347 -15.17 -14.37 -26.74
CA ALA A 347 -15.67 -13.54 -25.64
C ALA A 347 -17.08 -13.96 -25.22
N GLU A 348 -17.33 -13.96 -23.92
CA GLU A 348 -18.68 -14.13 -23.38
C GLU A 348 -19.58 -12.94 -23.77
N PRO A 349 -20.86 -13.20 -24.10
CA PRO A 349 -21.78 -12.12 -24.46
C PRO A 349 -21.98 -11.15 -23.30
N ALA A 350 -21.93 -9.85 -23.62
CA ALA A 350 -21.98 -8.74 -22.65
C ALA A 350 -23.23 -8.69 -21.76
N ILE A 351 -24.30 -9.29 -22.24
CA ILE A 351 -25.64 -9.33 -21.64
C ILE A 351 -26.23 -10.67 -22.10
N PRO A 352 -26.88 -11.47 -21.23
CA PRO A 352 -27.72 -12.56 -21.69
C PRO A 352 -28.70 -11.95 -22.70
N SER A 353 -28.62 -12.38 -23.96
CA SER A 353 -29.50 -11.84 -24.99
C SER A 353 -30.95 -11.98 -24.52
N ALA A 354 -31.79 -10.99 -24.78
CA ALA A 354 -33.23 -11.07 -24.48
C ALA A 354 -33.89 -12.33 -25.08
N ASP A 355 -33.25 -12.93 -26.09
CA ASP A 355 -33.64 -14.21 -26.71
C ASP A 355 -33.43 -15.45 -25.82
N THR A 356 -32.83 -15.29 -24.63
CA THR A 356 -32.68 -16.34 -23.60
C THR A 356 -33.61 -16.12 -22.38
N GLN A 357 -34.51 -15.15 -22.43
CA GLN A 357 -35.29 -14.70 -21.29
C GLN A 357 -36.76 -15.17 -21.37
N GLU A 358 -37.01 -16.48 -21.24
CA GLU A 358 -38.38 -17.01 -21.02
C GLU A 358 -38.79 -17.06 -19.53
N ASP A 359 -37.89 -16.84 -18.56
CA ASP A 359 -38.17 -17.15 -17.14
C ASP A 359 -37.74 -16.09 -16.10
N TYR A 360 -37.84 -14.79 -16.40
CA TYR A 360 -37.73 -13.75 -15.35
C TYR A 360 -38.93 -12.80 -15.33
N PRO A 361 -39.49 -12.49 -14.14
CA PRO A 361 -40.54 -11.49 -14.01
C PRO A 361 -40.00 -10.11 -14.42
N PRO A 362 -40.85 -9.25 -15.02
CA PRO A 362 -40.40 -7.98 -15.59
C PRO A 362 -39.72 -7.11 -14.51
N LEU A 363 -38.61 -6.48 -14.90
CA LEU A 363 -37.95 -5.47 -14.11
C LEU A 363 -38.97 -4.36 -13.75
N PRO A 364 -39.04 -3.93 -12.48
CA PRO A 364 -39.94 -2.83 -12.11
C PRO A 364 -39.54 -1.57 -12.87
N GLU A 365 -40.55 -0.88 -13.42
CA GLU A 365 -40.37 0.36 -14.16
C GLU A 365 -39.58 1.39 -13.34
N PRO A 366 -38.72 2.20 -13.98
CA PRO A 366 -37.96 3.23 -13.29
C PRO A 366 -38.92 4.24 -12.65
N VAL A 367 -38.86 4.35 -11.32
CA VAL A 367 -39.58 5.38 -10.57
C VAL A 367 -38.98 6.73 -10.97
N VAL A 368 -39.68 7.44 -11.83
CA VAL A 368 -39.43 8.85 -12.12
C VAL A 368 -39.86 9.64 -10.88
N LEU A 369 -38.90 10.09 -10.08
CA LEU A 369 -39.15 11.10 -9.04
C LEU A 369 -39.54 12.40 -9.73
N GLN A 370 -40.85 12.66 -9.81
CA GLN A 370 -41.38 13.96 -10.18
C GLN A 370 -41.05 14.96 -9.06
N THR A 371 -40.13 15.88 -9.33
CA THR A 371 -39.89 17.07 -8.53
C THR A 371 -41.03 18.07 -8.72
N GLU A 372 -42.07 17.99 -7.90
CA GLU A 372 -42.97 19.12 -7.60
C GLU A 372 -43.41 19.01 -6.13
N ASP A 373 -42.71 19.75 -5.26
CA ASP A 373 -43.22 20.47 -4.08
C ASP A 373 -42.07 20.74 -3.11
N THR A 374 -41.39 21.87 -3.31
CA THR A 374 -40.43 22.42 -2.34
C THR A 374 -41.12 23.55 -1.58
N PRO A 375 -41.49 23.38 -0.29
CA PRO A 375 -41.77 24.51 0.57
C PRO A 375 -40.45 25.16 1.00
N GLN A 376 -40.42 26.47 0.83
CA GLN A 376 -39.34 27.40 1.07
C GLN A 376 -38.77 27.33 2.50
N ALA A 377 -37.44 27.42 2.60
CA ALA A 377 -36.71 27.38 3.86
C ALA A 377 -36.89 28.67 4.68
N ASP A 378 -37.60 28.57 5.81
CA ASP A 378 -37.59 29.59 6.85
C ASP A 378 -36.50 29.32 7.89
N ARG A 379 -35.66 30.33 8.08
CA ARG A 379 -34.58 30.39 9.07
C ARG A 379 -35.18 30.56 10.47
N VAL A 380 -34.77 29.74 11.43
CA VAL A 380 -34.79 30.14 12.85
C VAL A 380 -33.51 29.69 13.56
N ARG A 381 -32.73 30.70 13.97
CA ARG A 381 -31.65 30.65 14.97
C ARG A 381 -32.24 30.52 16.38
N THR A 382 -31.35 30.22 17.34
CA THR A 382 -31.46 30.37 18.82
C THR A 382 -32.16 29.17 19.49
N PHE A 383 -31.59 28.46 20.47
CA PHE A 383 -31.01 28.92 21.74
C PHE A 383 -29.99 27.94 22.34
N LEU A 384 -28.92 28.53 22.89
CA LEU A 384 -28.07 28.00 23.97
C LEU A 384 -28.58 28.55 25.33
N THR A 385 -28.03 28.05 26.44
CA THR A 385 -28.27 28.33 27.90
C THR A 385 -29.56 27.70 28.50
N ASP A 386 -29.57 27.04 29.67
CA ASP A 386 -28.62 26.99 30.80
C ASP A 386 -28.94 25.77 31.74
N LEU A 387 -27.91 25.26 32.44
CA LEU A 387 -27.76 24.78 33.84
C LEU A 387 -29.05 24.35 34.64
N THR A 388 -29.11 23.32 35.52
CA THR A 388 -28.25 22.88 36.65
C THR A 388 -28.89 21.66 37.38
N GLU A 389 -28.05 20.87 38.05
CA GLU A 389 -28.21 20.04 39.29
C GLU A 389 -29.57 19.49 39.78
N GLU A 390 -29.62 18.18 40.10
CA GLU A 390 -29.71 17.63 41.48
C GLU A 390 -29.87 16.08 41.49
N ALA A 391 -29.12 15.41 42.35
CA ALA A 391 -29.33 14.02 42.80
C ALA A 391 -30.23 13.99 44.06
N PRO A 392 -30.82 12.84 44.45
CA PRO A 392 -30.18 12.04 45.50
C PRO A 392 -30.39 10.51 45.44
N ALA A 393 -29.69 9.85 46.37
CA ALA A 393 -29.47 8.41 46.60
C ALA A 393 -30.62 7.63 47.29
N SER A 394 -30.59 6.30 47.22
CA SER A 394 -30.69 5.27 48.32
C SER A 394 -30.99 3.88 47.72
N GLU A 395 -30.12 2.89 47.91
CA GLU A 395 -30.21 1.74 48.85
C GLU A 395 -31.27 0.68 48.48
N ASP A 396 -30.85 -0.53 48.08
CA ASP A 396 -31.04 -1.77 48.86
C ASP A 396 -30.55 -3.03 48.11
N THR A 397 -29.82 -3.88 48.82
CA THR A 397 -29.44 -5.26 48.47
C THR A 397 -30.46 -6.22 49.14
N PRO A 398 -30.65 -7.49 48.70
CA PRO A 398 -29.73 -8.54 49.17
C PRO A 398 -29.50 -9.74 48.21
N ASP A 399 -28.37 -10.40 48.48
CA ASP A 399 -27.93 -11.75 48.08
C ASP A 399 -28.92 -12.87 48.43
N PRO A 400 -28.79 -14.09 47.85
CA PRO A 400 -28.15 -15.16 48.63
C PRO A 400 -27.31 -16.22 47.85
N GLU A 401 -26.24 -16.64 48.54
CA GLU A 401 -25.81 -18.02 48.86
C GLU A 401 -25.24 -19.02 47.80
N ASP A 402 -24.04 -19.50 48.17
CA ASP A 402 -23.56 -20.90 48.22
C ASP A 402 -23.01 -21.65 46.98
N THR A 403 -21.65 -21.66 46.89
CA THR A 403 -20.68 -22.81 47.01
C THR A 403 -20.97 -24.21 46.36
N PRO A 404 -19.99 -25.15 46.23
CA PRO A 404 -18.56 -25.09 45.83
C PRO A 404 -18.10 -26.24 44.87
N VAL A 405 -16.77 -26.32 44.62
CA VAL A 405 -15.92 -27.51 44.26
C VAL A 405 -15.87 -28.01 42.80
N SER A 406 -14.68 -27.99 42.18
CA SER A 406 -13.89 -29.21 41.90
C SER A 406 -12.52 -28.93 41.27
N GLU A 407 -11.51 -29.51 41.91
CA GLU A 407 -10.15 -29.75 41.44
C GLU A 407 -10.14 -30.68 40.23
N ASP A 408 -9.22 -30.47 39.28
CA ASP A 408 -8.39 -31.58 38.78
C ASP A 408 -7.21 -31.04 37.95
N ALA A 409 -6.01 -31.40 38.39
CA ALA A 409 -4.79 -31.42 37.59
C ALA A 409 -4.66 -32.83 36.97
N PRO A 410 -3.94 -33.00 35.85
CA PRO A 410 -2.54 -33.43 36.01
C PRO A 410 -1.56 -32.95 34.92
N ALA A 411 -0.36 -32.57 35.38
CA ALA A 411 0.96 -33.18 35.11
C ALA A 411 1.48 -33.39 33.64
N PRO A 412 2.83 -33.52 33.46
CA PRO A 412 3.58 -32.81 32.43
C PRO A 412 4.28 -33.76 31.42
N THR A 413 5.28 -33.26 30.68
CA THR A 413 6.33 -33.94 29.85
C THR A 413 6.13 -33.65 28.34
N ALA A 414 7.10 -33.24 27.51
CA ALA A 414 8.49 -33.66 27.40
C ALA A 414 9.41 -32.60 26.76
N LEU A 415 10.68 -32.63 27.18
CA LEU A 415 11.82 -31.90 26.64
C LEU A 415 12.24 -32.49 25.27
N ILE A 416 12.47 -31.62 24.28
CA ILE A 416 13.07 -31.97 22.99
C ILE A 416 14.59 -31.70 23.07
N PRO A 417 15.46 -32.65 22.64
CA PRO A 417 16.90 -32.48 22.70
C PRO A 417 17.44 -31.55 21.61
N VAL A 418 18.38 -30.69 22.02
CA VAL A 418 19.16 -29.77 21.19
C VAL A 418 20.16 -30.55 20.33
N VAL A 419 20.12 -30.34 19.01
CA VAL A 419 21.11 -30.81 18.04
C VAL A 419 22.16 -29.72 17.84
N ALA A 420 23.44 -30.08 17.99
CA ALA A 420 24.58 -29.18 17.77
C ALA A 420 24.84 -28.91 16.28
N PRO A 421 25.26 -27.69 15.89
CA PRO A 421 25.61 -27.39 14.50
C PRO A 421 27.01 -27.91 14.12
N PRO A 422 27.24 -28.29 12.84
CA PRO A 422 28.55 -28.70 12.33
C PRO A 422 29.50 -27.50 12.08
N PRO A 423 30.82 -27.74 12.01
CA PRO A 423 31.85 -26.70 12.00
C PRO A 423 31.99 -25.95 10.66
N THR A 424 32.31 -24.66 10.80
CA THR A 424 32.59 -23.66 9.78
C THR A 424 33.78 -24.04 8.88
N GLN A 425 33.61 -23.93 7.56
CA GLN A 425 34.73 -23.97 6.60
C GLN A 425 35.40 -22.59 6.48
N PRO A 426 36.73 -22.51 6.28
CA PRO A 426 37.47 -21.26 6.18
C PRO A 426 37.31 -20.59 4.81
N ASP A 427 37.29 -19.25 4.83
CA ASP A 427 37.23 -18.35 3.67
C ASP A 427 38.42 -18.54 2.70
N PRO A 428 38.19 -18.48 1.37
CA PRO A 428 39.27 -18.34 0.40
C PRO A 428 39.73 -16.88 0.27
N GLU A 429 41.05 -16.71 0.22
CA GLU A 429 41.77 -15.45 -0.01
C GLU A 429 41.38 -14.74 -1.34
N PRO A 430 41.51 -13.41 -1.40
CA PRO A 430 41.04 -12.60 -2.53
C PRO A 430 41.96 -12.69 -3.75
N VAL A 431 41.34 -12.87 -4.92
CA VAL A 431 41.99 -12.79 -6.23
C VAL A 431 42.18 -11.32 -6.63
N GLN A 432 43.42 -10.97 -7.00
CA GLN A 432 43.80 -9.65 -7.50
C GLN A 432 43.15 -9.34 -8.85
N GLU A 433 42.41 -8.24 -8.93
CA GLU A 433 41.81 -7.73 -10.15
C GLU A 433 42.80 -6.83 -10.92
N SER A 434 43.06 -7.22 -12.17
CA SER A 434 43.90 -6.51 -13.13
C SER A 434 43.12 -5.35 -13.75
N THR A 435 43.66 -4.14 -13.62
CA THR A 435 43.23 -2.90 -14.27
C THR A 435 43.11 -3.06 -15.79
N ARG A 436 41.92 -2.76 -16.35
CA ARG A 436 41.71 -2.48 -17.77
C ARG A 436 41.19 -1.05 -17.94
N GLU A 437 41.88 -0.28 -18.77
CA GLU A 437 41.56 1.09 -19.16
C GLU A 437 40.25 1.16 -19.98
N SER A 438 39.40 2.13 -19.64
CA SER A 438 38.19 2.49 -20.40
C SER A 438 38.47 3.60 -21.42
N PRO A 439 37.84 3.60 -22.61
CA PRO A 439 37.96 4.67 -23.62
C PRO A 439 37.10 5.91 -23.30
N PRO A 440 37.35 7.07 -23.95
CA PRO A 440 36.85 8.38 -23.54
C PRO A 440 35.37 8.67 -23.91
N GLU A 441 34.69 9.36 -22.99
CA GLU A 441 33.31 9.85 -23.05
C GLU A 441 33.17 11.12 -23.94
N PRO A 442 32.10 11.26 -24.76
CA PRO A 442 31.87 12.47 -25.56
C PRO A 442 31.22 13.61 -24.76
N ALA A 443 31.51 14.84 -25.19
CA ALA A 443 31.24 16.11 -24.50
C ALA A 443 29.76 16.39 -24.17
N ARG A 444 29.50 16.77 -22.91
CA ARG A 444 28.20 17.22 -22.39
C ARG A 444 27.93 18.69 -22.77
N GLN A 445 26.72 18.96 -23.24
CA GLN A 445 26.17 20.31 -23.42
C GLN A 445 25.75 20.93 -22.08
N ALA A 446 25.83 22.25 -22.00
CA ALA A 446 25.58 23.05 -20.80
C ALA A 446 24.08 23.07 -20.39
N PRO A 447 23.77 23.14 -19.08
CA PRO A 447 22.39 23.18 -18.58
C PRO A 447 21.76 24.59 -18.69
N PRO A 448 20.43 24.70 -18.87
CA PRO A 448 19.70 25.96 -18.80
C PRO A 448 19.48 26.44 -17.35
N ALA A 449 19.27 27.75 -17.21
CA ALA A 449 19.18 28.49 -15.96
C ALA A 449 17.97 28.12 -15.06
N PRO A 450 18.07 28.31 -13.73
CA PRO A 450 17.05 27.88 -12.78
C PRO A 450 15.81 28.77 -12.80
N GLY A 451 14.66 28.17 -13.14
CA GLY A 451 13.34 28.75 -12.91
C GLY A 451 12.91 28.55 -11.45
N THR A 452 12.31 29.58 -10.88
CA THR A 452 11.82 29.67 -9.50
C THR A 452 10.75 28.60 -9.22
N ALA A 453 11.01 27.72 -8.25
CA ALA A 453 10.03 26.73 -7.79
C ALA A 453 8.96 27.38 -6.90
N PRO A 454 7.64 27.15 -7.13
CA PRO A 454 6.58 27.57 -6.23
C PRO A 454 6.30 26.46 -5.21
N GLY A 455 6.84 26.55 -3.99
CA GLY A 455 6.75 25.44 -3.01
C GLY A 455 6.40 25.78 -1.56
N ASN A 456 6.33 27.05 -1.14
CA ASN A 456 6.28 27.37 0.30
C ASN A 456 4.87 27.56 0.90
N ALA A 457 3.79 27.13 0.24
CA ALA A 457 2.42 27.45 0.71
C ALA A 457 1.51 26.24 0.99
N PHE A 458 2.00 24.99 0.94
CA PHE A 458 1.13 23.80 1.00
C PHE A 458 1.54 22.73 2.02
N LEU A 459 2.22 23.09 3.12
CA LEU A 459 2.32 22.13 4.22
C LEU A 459 1.01 22.16 5.02
N PRO A 460 0.22 21.06 5.04
CA PRO A 460 -0.90 20.96 5.96
C PRO A 460 -0.38 21.01 7.41
N PRO A 461 -1.17 21.50 8.37
CA PRO A 461 -0.83 21.36 9.79
C PRO A 461 -0.66 19.87 10.12
N LEU A 462 0.31 19.57 10.98
CA LEU A 462 0.52 18.21 11.49
C LEU A 462 -0.82 17.60 11.96
N PRO A 463 -1.06 16.30 11.72
CA PRO A 463 -2.26 15.61 12.21
C PRO A 463 -2.46 15.86 13.71
N GLN A 464 -3.72 16.04 14.14
CA GLN A 464 -4.04 16.11 15.56
C GLN A 464 -3.55 14.83 16.26
N GLY A 465 -2.59 14.97 17.18
CA GLY A 465 -1.96 13.84 17.89
C GLY A 465 -0.44 13.92 17.93
N VAL A 466 0.20 14.51 16.90
CA VAL A 466 1.67 14.59 16.80
C VAL A 466 2.27 15.61 17.79
N SER A 467 1.49 16.60 18.23
CA SER A 467 1.94 17.63 19.18
C SER A 467 1.72 17.30 20.67
N LYS A 468 1.27 16.08 21.02
CA LYS A 468 1.14 15.62 22.41
C LYS A 468 2.23 14.60 22.72
N SER A 469 3.48 15.04 22.69
CA SER A 469 4.67 14.19 22.78
C SER A 469 5.00 13.65 24.19
N ALA A 470 4.07 13.70 25.14
CA ALA A 470 4.30 13.22 26.52
C ALA A 470 3.97 11.72 26.74
N ASN A 471 3.45 11.00 25.74
CA ASN A 471 2.90 9.64 25.89
C ASN A 471 3.54 8.62 24.92
N TRP A 472 4.86 8.47 24.92
CA TRP A 472 5.59 7.64 23.92
C TRP A 472 5.79 6.18 24.36
N GLY A 473 5.17 5.80 25.47
CA GLY A 473 4.74 4.44 25.74
C GLY A 473 3.22 4.44 25.97
N PRO A 474 2.56 3.28 25.94
CA PRO A 474 1.25 3.17 26.57
C PRO A 474 1.29 3.86 27.93
N THR A 475 0.42 4.86 28.18
CA THR A 475 0.42 5.65 29.43
C THR A 475 0.18 4.83 30.69
N TRP A 476 -0.05 3.54 30.51
CA TRP A 476 -0.40 2.56 31.51
C TRP A 476 0.71 1.53 31.76
N ARG A 477 1.92 1.71 31.21
CA ARG A 477 3.11 0.92 31.57
C ARG A 477 4.20 1.75 32.21
#